data_AF-A0A0V1K8D3-F1
#
_entry.id   AF-A0A0V1K8D3-F1
#
_cell.length_a   1.000
_cell.length_b   1.000
_cell.length_c   1.000
_cell.angle_alpha   90.00
_cell.angle_beta   90.00
_cell.angle_gamma   90.00
#
_symmetry.space_group_name_H-M   'P 1'
#
loop_
_entity.id
_entity.type
_entity.pdbx_description
1 polymer ?
#
loop_
_entity_poly.entity_id
_entity_poly.type
_entity_poly.pdbx_seq_one_letter_code
_entity_poly.pdbx_strand_id
1 'polypeptide(L)'
;LTCHFLLKLYISDIFISCIVLFVIFVVLLLAPLPEICAVVIRSSFLAIAFFTGLCGCNSVHFENFHLFGWYLCVLSIFHFTEFIAIAVCSDDTLSIDSFLLNHSVEYWLAAILSWMEYFVEYYYFPSLKHVALISKCGFMLTITGEVIRKLAIYSAGKGFSHLVSTKRKETHKLVTTGVYHFWRHPAYLGWLLWSVGTQLILCNPACFVGYSYVSWKFLKQRIQIEESYLVQFFGNEYLKYREKVPVMGHYARMLTDDELAKLSSDRSSFNNFQKRKLEAELQKNWDKPHSSKTDIGLEKNFQRYFRKLLLECGCGVGNLIFPLLEYFPHLFIYACDFSLRAINYVKSNESFDEKKCFPFVCDLTKDSVKNLINETDVDMCTMIFLLSAIHPENIPAVLRNVFKVLKAGAVVFVRDYGLFDHAQLRFGRGKKMEENLYVRQDGTFAYFFSEDALRKLFVDNGYEELSVSYITNKTINRKKNLEVPRIFIQGTFQKPYSRNNDYVDKFDNLSLQDHTNEQI
;
A
#
# COMPACT_ATOMS: atom_id res chain seq x y z
N LEU A 1 -30.84 1.20 -53.44
CA LEU A 1 -29.81 0.74 -52.48
C LEU A 1 -28.48 1.36 -52.89
N THR A 2 -27.87 2.22 -52.09
CA THR A 2 -26.56 2.83 -52.41
C THR A 2 -25.43 1.85 -52.09
N CYS A 3 -24.31 1.87 -52.83
CA CYS A 3 -23.13 1.02 -52.56
C CYS A 3 -22.65 1.12 -51.10
N HIS A 4 -22.79 2.30 -50.48
CA HIS A 4 -22.49 2.53 -49.07
C HIS A 4 -23.35 1.70 -48.12
N PHE A 5 -24.64 1.55 -48.41
CA PHE A 5 -25.56 0.75 -47.59
C PHE A 5 -25.27 -0.75 -47.73
N LEU A 6 -24.96 -1.22 -48.95
CA LEU A 6 -24.56 -2.61 -49.19
C LEU A 6 -23.26 -2.98 -48.48
N LEU A 7 -22.26 -2.09 -48.52
CA LEU A 7 -20.99 -2.27 -47.80
C LEU A 7 -21.22 -2.39 -46.29
N LYS A 8 -22.07 -1.53 -45.74
CA LYS A 8 -22.43 -1.55 -44.32
C LYS A 8 -23.19 -2.80 -43.90
N LEU A 9 -24.08 -3.32 -44.75
CA LEU A 9 -24.79 -4.58 -44.52
C LEU A 9 -23.80 -5.76 -44.47
N TYR A 10 -22.88 -5.81 -45.44
CA TYR A 10 -21.81 -6.83 -45.51
C TYR A 10 -20.90 -6.81 -44.27
N ILE A 11 -20.56 -5.61 -43.74
CA ILE A 11 -19.78 -5.48 -42.49
C ILE A 11 -20.54 -6.07 -41.29
N SER A 12 -21.87 -5.92 -41.23
CA SER A 12 -22.68 -6.51 -40.15
C SER A 12 -22.72 -8.04 -40.19
N ASP A 13 -22.70 -8.67 -41.38
CA ASP A 13 -22.61 -10.13 -41.49
C ASP A 13 -21.23 -10.66 -41.04
N ILE A 14 -20.15 -9.94 -41.41
CA ILE A 14 -18.79 -10.25 -40.95
C ILE A 14 -18.68 -10.14 -39.42
N PHE A 15 -19.32 -9.15 -38.82
CA PHE A 15 -19.29 -8.93 -37.37
C PHE A 15 -19.73 -10.16 -36.58
N ILE A 16 -20.78 -10.86 -37.02
CA ILE A 16 -21.27 -12.08 -36.36
C ILE A 16 -20.21 -13.19 -36.42
N SER A 17 -19.57 -13.37 -37.58
CA SER A 17 -18.49 -14.36 -37.73
C SER A 17 -17.28 -14.03 -36.86
N CYS A 18 -16.93 -12.75 -36.75
CA CYS A 18 -15.85 -12.29 -35.86
C CYS A 18 -16.16 -12.54 -34.37
N ILE A 19 -17.42 -12.40 -33.94
CA ILE A 19 -17.84 -12.75 -32.57
C ILE A 19 -17.66 -14.24 -32.31
N VAL A 20 -18.08 -15.11 -33.23
CA VAL A 20 -17.93 -16.56 -33.07
C VAL A 20 -16.45 -16.94 -32.94
N LEU A 21 -15.59 -16.38 -33.79
CA LEU A 21 -14.14 -16.59 -33.71
C LEU A 21 -13.56 -16.05 -32.41
N PHE A 22 -14.02 -14.89 -31.93
CA PHE A 22 -13.59 -14.33 -30.66
C PHE A 22 -13.88 -15.28 -29.50
N VAL A 23 -15.09 -15.84 -29.43
CA VAL A 23 -15.49 -16.80 -28.39
C VAL A 23 -14.64 -18.07 -28.44
N ILE A 24 -14.36 -18.60 -29.64
CA ILE A 24 -13.48 -19.77 -29.81
C ILE A 24 -12.07 -19.47 -29.26
N PHE A 25 -11.51 -18.31 -29.56
CA PHE A 25 -10.18 -17.94 -29.07
C PHE A 25 -10.14 -17.65 -27.56
N VAL A 26 -11.24 -17.18 -26.96
CA VAL A 26 -11.35 -17.10 -25.48
C VAL A 26 -11.19 -18.48 -24.85
N VAL A 27 -11.79 -19.52 -25.43
CA VAL A 27 -11.62 -20.90 -24.95
C VAL A 27 -10.17 -21.37 -25.13
N LEU A 28 -9.55 -21.06 -26.27
CA LEU A 28 -8.15 -21.43 -26.54
C LEU A 28 -7.15 -20.74 -25.61
N LEU A 29 -7.46 -19.55 -25.08
CA LEU A 29 -6.62 -18.87 -24.09
C LEU A 29 -6.53 -19.62 -22.75
N LEU A 30 -7.51 -20.47 -22.45
CA LEU A 30 -7.56 -21.28 -21.22
C LEU A 30 -6.83 -22.63 -21.37
N ALA A 31 -6.42 -22.99 -22.58
CA ALA A 31 -5.75 -24.26 -22.84
C ALA A 31 -4.29 -24.24 -22.34
N PRO A 32 -3.81 -25.30 -21.66
CA PRO A 32 -2.41 -25.43 -21.27
C PRO A 32 -1.57 -25.76 -22.50
N LEU A 33 -0.89 -24.75 -23.05
CA LEU A 33 -0.15 -24.84 -24.30
C LEU A 33 1.32 -24.45 -24.13
N PRO A 34 2.23 -24.97 -24.98
CA PRO A 34 3.62 -24.52 -25.01
C PRO A 34 3.72 -22.99 -25.23
N GLU A 35 4.78 -22.37 -24.70
CA GLU A 35 4.89 -20.90 -24.66
C GLU A 35 4.77 -20.24 -26.05
N ILE A 36 5.40 -20.83 -27.07
CA ILE A 36 5.32 -20.32 -28.46
C ILE A 36 3.87 -20.32 -28.94
N CYS A 37 3.13 -21.41 -28.71
CA CYS A 37 1.72 -21.51 -29.05
C CYS A 37 0.88 -20.49 -28.25
N ALA A 38 1.21 -20.27 -26.98
CA ALA A 38 0.54 -19.33 -26.11
C ALA A 38 0.70 -17.86 -26.58
N VAL A 39 1.86 -17.49 -27.13
CA VAL A 39 2.10 -16.18 -27.77
C VAL A 39 1.28 -16.03 -29.05
N VAL A 40 1.28 -17.05 -29.92
CA VAL A 40 0.51 -17.03 -31.19
C VAL A 40 -0.98 -16.90 -30.93
N ILE A 41 -1.52 -17.63 -29.96
CA ILE A 41 -2.95 -17.57 -29.61
C ILE A 41 -3.34 -16.22 -29.05
N ARG A 42 -2.54 -15.62 -28.16
CA ARG A 42 -2.83 -14.26 -27.62
C ARG A 42 -2.77 -13.19 -28.71
N SER A 43 -1.77 -13.26 -29.58
CA SER A 43 -1.65 -12.36 -30.73
C SER A 43 -2.84 -12.49 -31.67
N SER A 44 -3.25 -13.72 -31.97
CA SER A 44 -4.40 -14.02 -32.83
C SER A 44 -5.72 -13.58 -32.19
N PHE A 45 -5.89 -13.83 -30.89
CA PHE A 45 -7.03 -13.34 -30.10
C PHE A 45 -7.15 -11.82 -30.16
N LEU A 46 -6.04 -11.09 -29.95
CA LEU A 46 -6.01 -9.64 -30.03
C LEU A 46 -6.31 -9.12 -31.45
N ALA A 47 -5.80 -9.79 -32.47
CA ALA A 47 -6.14 -9.45 -33.85
C ALA A 47 -7.64 -9.63 -34.13
N ILE A 48 -8.23 -10.77 -33.72
CA ILE A 48 -9.66 -11.03 -33.86
C ILE A 48 -10.47 -10.00 -33.06
N ALA A 49 -10.10 -9.70 -31.82
CA ALA A 49 -10.74 -8.69 -30.98
C ALA A 49 -10.74 -7.30 -31.65
N PHE A 50 -9.61 -6.93 -32.27
CA PHE A 50 -9.49 -5.70 -33.05
C PHE A 50 -10.43 -5.68 -34.25
N PHE A 51 -10.46 -6.75 -35.06
CA PHE A 51 -11.34 -6.84 -36.22
C PHE A 51 -12.83 -6.87 -35.82
N THR A 52 -13.19 -7.57 -34.74
CA THR A 52 -14.52 -7.52 -34.15
C THR A 52 -14.88 -6.09 -33.75
N GLY A 53 -13.96 -5.38 -33.10
CA GLY A 53 -14.15 -3.97 -32.74
C GLY A 53 -14.37 -3.07 -33.96
N LEU A 54 -13.57 -3.25 -35.02
CA LEU A 54 -13.66 -2.46 -36.25
C LEU A 54 -14.97 -2.70 -37.01
N CYS A 55 -15.45 -3.95 -37.05
CA CYS A 55 -16.75 -4.26 -37.62
C CYS A 55 -17.89 -3.70 -36.74
N GLY A 56 -17.75 -3.82 -35.41
CA GLY A 56 -18.71 -3.30 -34.44
C GLY A 56 -18.89 -1.78 -34.53
N CYS A 57 -17.80 -1.02 -34.70
CA CYS A 57 -17.89 0.45 -34.82
C CYS A 57 -18.55 0.94 -36.11
N ASN A 58 -18.70 0.07 -37.12
CA ASN A 58 -19.31 0.37 -38.41
C ASN A 58 -20.63 -0.38 -38.68
N SER A 59 -21.10 -1.18 -37.72
CA SER A 59 -22.26 -2.07 -37.89
C SER A 59 -23.58 -1.30 -38.01
N VAL A 60 -24.49 -1.73 -38.88
CA VAL A 60 -25.85 -1.15 -39.00
C VAL A 60 -26.81 -1.76 -38.01
N HIS A 61 -26.68 -3.06 -37.75
CA HIS A 61 -27.61 -3.80 -36.91
C HIS A 61 -27.31 -3.71 -35.40
N PHE A 62 -26.07 -3.32 -35.05
CA PHE A 62 -25.58 -3.34 -33.68
C PHE A 62 -25.06 -1.96 -33.25
N GLU A 63 -25.96 -0.97 -33.19
CA GLU A 63 -25.62 0.41 -32.79
C GLU A 63 -25.05 0.49 -31.37
N ASN A 64 -25.51 -0.40 -30.47
CA ASN A 64 -24.98 -0.54 -29.12
C ASN A 64 -23.50 -0.96 -29.09
N PHE A 65 -22.96 -1.47 -30.19
CA PHE A 65 -21.55 -1.82 -30.31
C PHE A 65 -20.69 -0.72 -30.94
N HIS A 66 -21.24 0.45 -31.28
CA HIS A 66 -20.45 1.50 -31.94
C HIS A 66 -19.29 2.00 -31.08
N LEU A 67 -19.58 2.43 -29.85
CA LEU A 67 -18.55 2.89 -28.91
C LEU A 67 -17.73 1.72 -28.35
N PHE A 68 -18.40 0.60 -28.05
CA PHE A 68 -17.74 -0.61 -27.58
C PHE A 68 -16.73 -1.16 -28.60
N GLY A 69 -17.02 -1.02 -29.89
CA GLY A 69 -16.12 -1.40 -30.98
C GLY A 69 -14.83 -0.59 -30.98
N TRP A 70 -14.92 0.74 -30.78
CA TRP A 70 -13.75 1.59 -30.59
C TRP A 70 -12.97 1.24 -29.33
N TYR A 71 -13.66 0.95 -28.22
CA TYR A 71 -13.04 0.43 -27.00
C TYR A 71 -12.26 -0.87 -27.24
N LEU A 72 -12.85 -1.84 -27.94
CA LEU A 72 -12.17 -3.10 -28.28
C LEU A 72 -10.95 -2.88 -29.18
N CYS A 73 -11.03 -1.94 -30.13
CA CYS A 73 -9.89 -1.61 -30.98
C CYS A 73 -8.72 -1.08 -30.16
N VAL A 74 -8.94 -0.08 -29.29
CA VAL A 74 -7.86 0.51 -28.47
C VAL A 74 -7.32 -0.45 -27.42
N LEU A 75 -8.19 -1.32 -26.87
CA LEU A 75 -7.77 -2.39 -25.95
C LEU A 75 -6.85 -3.39 -26.65
N SER A 76 -7.23 -3.82 -27.84
CA SER A 76 -6.47 -4.79 -28.62
C SER A 76 -5.11 -4.25 -29.04
N ILE A 77 -5.07 -3.00 -29.52
CA ILE A 77 -3.82 -2.31 -29.89
C ILE A 77 -2.91 -2.18 -28.67
N PHE A 78 -3.44 -1.74 -27.52
CA PHE A 78 -2.63 -1.52 -26.31
C PHE A 78 -1.88 -2.79 -25.91
N HIS A 79 -2.59 -3.90 -25.73
CA HIS A 79 -2.00 -5.17 -25.28
C HIS A 79 -1.06 -5.78 -26.31
N PHE A 80 -1.41 -5.70 -27.60
CA PHE A 80 -0.56 -6.24 -28.67
C PHE A 80 0.76 -5.48 -28.78
N THR A 81 0.68 -4.16 -28.87
CA THR A 81 1.87 -3.31 -29.03
C THR A 81 2.71 -3.25 -27.76
N GLU A 82 2.13 -3.48 -26.58
CA GLU A 82 2.89 -3.64 -25.34
C GLU A 82 3.84 -4.83 -25.41
N PHE A 83 3.34 -6.00 -25.82
CA PHE A 83 4.16 -7.19 -26.02
C PHE A 83 5.28 -6.95 -27.03
N ILE A 84 4.94 -6.34 -28.17
CA ILE A 84 5.91 -6.00 -29.22
C ILE A 84 6.97 -5.03 -28.69
N ALA A 85 6.60 -4.02 -27.91
CA ALA A 85 7.54 -3.06 -27.36
C ALA A 85 8.54 -3.74 -26.42
N ILE A 86 8.11 -4.67 -25.56
CA ILE A 86 9.01 -5.47 -24.71
C ILE A 86 9.88 -6.40 -25.54
N ALA A 87 9.31 -7.11 -26.52
CA ALA A 87 10.07 -8.03 -27.37
C ALA A 87 11.20 -7.32 -28.13
N VAL A 88 11.00 -6.05 -28.49
CA VAL A 88 12.02 -5.22 -29.15
C VAL A 88 13.03 -4.62 -28.16
N CYS A 89 12.59 -4.20 -26.97
CA CYS A 89 13.40 -3.35 -26.08
C CYS A 89 14.05 -4.07 -24.90
N SER A 90 13.38 -5.09 -24.35
CA SER A 90 13.70 -5.76 -23.08
C SER A 90 13.42 -7.25 -23.18
N ASP A 91 14.05 -7.90 -24.15
CA ASP A 91 13.95 -9.33 -24.45
C ASP A 91 14.27 -10.23 -23.24
N ASP A 92 15.14 -9.74 -22.35
CA ASP A 92 15.51 -10.40 -21.09
C ASP A 92 14.39 -10.45 -20.04
N THR A 93 13.30 -9.70 -20.25
CA THR A 93 12.10 -9.70 -19.38
C THR A 93 10.85 -10.17 -20.12
N LEU A 94 10.98 -10.59 -21.38
CA LEU A 94 9.87 -11.00 -22.22
C LEU A 94 9.24 -12.28 -21.69
N SER A 95 7.94 -12.24 -21.46
CA SER A 95 7.14 -13.42 -21.13
C SER A 95 5.74 -13.30 -21.72
N ILE A 96 4.93 -14.35 -21.55
CA ILE A 96 3.51 -14.32 -21.90
C ILE A 96 2.77 -13.21 -21.13
N ASP A 97 3.22 -12.87 -19.92
CA ASP A 97 2.63 -11.81 -19.10
C ASP A 97 2.90 -10.42 -19.68
N SER A 98 3.88 -10.27 -20.59
CA SER A 98 4.17 -8.99 -21.26
C SER A 98 3.03 -8.50 -22.17
N PHE A 99 2.08 -9.37 -22.53
CA PHE A 99 0.81 -8.96 -23.16
C PHE A 99 -0.09 -8.15 -22.23
N LEU A 100 0.13 -8.25 -20.91
CA LEU A 100 -0.65 -7.56 -19.88
C LEU A 100 -2.14 -7.93 -19.86
N LEU A 101 -2.50 -9.09 -20.40
CA LEU A 101 -3.91 -9.55 -20.47
C LEU A 101 -4.45 -10.02 -19.12
N ASN A 102 -3.59 -10.54 -18.23
CA ASN A 102 -4.00 -11.08 -16.95
C ASN A 102 -3.17 -10.46 -15.82
N HIS A 103 -3.58 -9.27 -15.38
CA HIS A 103 -2.87 -8.52 -14.35
C HIS A 103 -3.22 -8.93 -12.93
N SER A 104 -4.52 -8.97 -12.63
CA SER A 104 -5.04 -9.26 -11.30
C SER A 104 -6.56 -9.48 -11.34
N VAL A 105 -7.13 -9.97 -10.25
CA VAL A 105 -8.58 -10.12 -10.11
C VAL A 105 -9.27 -8.75 -10.13
N GLU A 106 -8.68 -7.73 -9.50
CA GLU A 106 -9.21 -6.36 -9.46
C GLU A 106 -9.28 -5.74 -10.85
N TYR A 107 -8.30 -6.02 -11.71
CA TYR A 107 -8.32 -5.59 -13.12
C TYR A 107 -9.54 -6.16 -13.86
N TRP A 108 -9.77 -7.47 -13.75
CA TRP A 108 -10.92 -8.12 -14.39
C TRP A 108 -12.25 -7.64 -13.81
N LEU A 109 -12.34 -7.42 -12.50
CA LEU A 109 -13.50 -6.81 -11.88
C LEU A 109 -13.78 -5.42 -12.43
N ALA A 110 -12.75 -4.56 -12.55
CA ALA A 110 -12.91 -3.23 -13.12
C ALA A 110 -13.34 -3.25 -14.60
N ALA A 111 -12.82 -4.19 -15.39
CA ALA A 111 -13.21 -4.36 -16.79
C ALA A 111 -14.68 -4.81 -16.91
N ILE A 112 -15.08 -5.83 -16.14
CA ILE A 112 -16.46 -6.34 -16.12
C ILE A 112 -17.43 -5.25 -15.67
N LEU A 113 -17.12 -4.50 -14.61
CA LEU A 113 -17.94 -3.38 -14.14
C LEU A 113 -18.11 -2.31 -15.21
N SER A 114 -17.04 -1.99 -15.95
CA SER A 114 -17.08 -1.04 -17.07
C SER A 114 -17.99 -1.51 -18.20
N TRP A 115 -17.93 -2.81 -18.55
CA TRP A 115 -18.80 -3.38 -19.58
C TRP A 115 -20.26 -3.42 -19.12
N MET A 116 -20.50 -3.80 -17.87
CA MET A 116 -21.83 -3.80 -17.26
C MET A 116 -22.43 -2.39 -17.25
N GLU A 117 -21.69 -1.39 -16.76
CA GLU A 117 -22.12 0.02 -16.78
C GLU A 117 -22.48 0.46 -18.19
N TYR A 118 -21.63 0.18 -19.17
CA TYR A 118 -21.88 0.57 -20.56
C TYR A 118 -23.19 -0.02 -21.11
N PHE A 119 -23.38 -1.34 -21.01
CA PHE A 119 -24.56 -1.99 -21.60
C PHE A 119 -25.85 -1.69 -20.82
N VAL A 120 -25.79 -1.59 -19.49
CA VAL A 120 -26.93 -1.20 -18.65
C VAL A 120 -27.34 0.23 -18.96
N GLU A 121 -26.39 1.17 -19.00
CA GLU A 121 -26.69 2.57 -19.32
C GLU A 121 -27.10 2.75 -20.79
N TYR A 122 -26.58 1.95 -21.72
CA TYR A 122 -27.07 1.99 -23.10
C TYR A 122 -28.55 1.58 -23.18
N TYR A 123 -28.96 0.57 -22.41
CA TYR A 123 -30.34 0.09 -22.39
C TYR A 123 -31.30 1.08 -21.72
N TYR A 124 -30.95 1.60 -20.54
CA TYR A 124 -31.83 2.49 -19.77
C TYR A 124 -31.68 3.98 -20.09
N PHE A 125 -30.49 4.42 -20.51
CA PHE A 125 -30.11 5.83 -20.70
C PHE A 125 -29.30 6.06 -21.99
N PRO A 126 -29.81 5.68 -23.17
CA PRO A 126 -29.04 5.68 -24.43
C PRO A 126 -28.47 7.07 -24.78
N SER A 127 -29.14 8.15 -24.39
CA SER A 127 -28.67 9.52 -24.62
C SER A 127 -27.29 9.81 -24.05
N LEU A 128 -26.91 9.18 -22.93
CA LEU A 128 -25.56 9.30 -22.34
C LEU A 128 -24.48 8.74 -23.26
N LYS A 129 -24.80 7.72 -24.05
CA LYS A 129 -23.88 7.04 -24.96
C LYS A 129 -23.79 7.69 -26.34
N HIS A 130 -24.63 8.69 -26.63
CA HIS A 130 -24.60 9.41 -27.90
C HIS A 130 -23.82 10.75 -27.84
N VAL A 131 -23.13 11.03 -26.73
CA VAL A 131 -22.32 12.26 -26.58
C VAL A 131 -20.97 12.11 -27.29
N ALA A 132 -20.98 12.31 -28.62
CA ALA A 132 -19.83 12.09 -29.48
C ALA A 132 -18.57 12.88 -29.07
N LEU A 133 -18.72 14.08 -28.48
CA LEU A 133 -17.58 14.87 -28.02
C LEU A 133 -16.80 14.15 -26.91
N ILE A 134 -17.49 13.59 -25.91
CA ILE A 134 -16.86 12.88 -24.79
C ILE A 134 -16.11 11.66 -25.31
N SER A 135 -16.76 10.86 -26.16
CA SER A 135 -16.14 9.67 -26.73
C SER A 135 -14.92 9.99 -27.60
N LYS A 136 -14.99 11.03 -28.44
CA LYS A 136 -13.85 11.50 -29.25
C LYS A 136 -12.71 12.02 -28.37
N CYS A 137 -13.00 12.76 -27.31
CA CYS A 137 -11.99 13.17 -26.33
C CYS A 137 -11.35 11.95 -25.66
N GLY A 138 -12.14 10.94 -25.30
CA GLY A 138 -11.65 9.67 -24.79
C GLY A 138 -10.72 8.96 -25.77
N PHE A 139 -11.10 8.86 -27.04
CA PHE A 139 -10.28 8.27 -28.09
C PHE A 139 -8.96 9.02 -28.29
N MET A 140 -8.98 10.36 -28.32
CA MET A 140 -7.75 11.15 -28.40
C MET A 140 -6.87 10.96 -27.15
N LEU A 141 -7.47 10.83 -25.98
CA LEU A 141 -6.76 10.59 -24.72
C LEU A 141 -6.10 9.21 -24.69
N THR A 142 -6.78 8.16 -25.18
CA THR A 142 -6.20 6.82 -25.27
C THR A 142 -5.05 6.75 -26.26
N ILE A 143 -5.18 7.37 -27.44
CA ILE A 143 -4.08 7.46 -28.42
C ILE A 143 -2.89 8.23 -27.85
N THR A 144 -3.14 9.35 -27.15
CA THR A 144 -2.07 10.12 -26.50
C THR A 144 -1.36 9.29 -25.42
N GLY A 145 -2.13 8.62 -24.56
CA GLY A 145 -1.60 7.74 -23.52
C GLY A 145 -0.78 6.59 -24.09
N GLU A 146 -1.27 5.98 -25.15
CA GLU A 146 -0.60 4.92 -25.89
C GLU A 146 0.76 5.37 -26.44
N VAL A 147 0.79 6.48 -27.17
CA VAL A 147 2.02 7.03 -27.74
C VAL A 147 3.04 7.36 -26.64
N ILE A 148 2.63 8.05 -25.57
CA ILE A 148 3.52 8.39 -24.45
C ILE A 148 4.09 7.12 -23.81
N ARG A 149 3.25 6.10 -23.58
CA ARG A 149 3.69 4.84 -22.97
C ARG A 149 4.72 4.14 -23.84
N LYS A 150 4.45 3.97 -25.12
CA LYS A 150 5.37 3.29 -26.05
C LYS A 150 6.68 4.07 -26.20
N LEU A 151 6.62 5.39 -26.34
CA LEU A 151 7.82 6.23 -26.36
C LEU A 151 8.64 6.09 -25.08
N ALA A 152 8.01 5.93 -23.92
CA ALA A 152 8.72 5.68 -22.67
C ALA A 152 9.42 4.32 -22.68
N ILE A 153 8.75 3.25 -23.12
CA ILE A 153 9.36 1.91 -23.24
C ILE A 153 10.55 1.95 -24.21
N TYR A 154 10.37 2.51 -25.41
CA TYR A 154 11.44 2.64 -26.39
C TYR A 154 12.61 3.50 -25.89
N SER A 155 12.34 4.59 -25.17
CA SER A 155 13.39 5.46 -24.61
C SER A 155 14.16 4.78 -23.48
N ALA A 156 13.47 4.02 -22.63
CA ALA A 156 14.07 3.29 -21.51
C ALA A 156 14.84 2.04 -21.98
N GLY A 157 14.43 1.42 -23.09
CA GLY A 157 15.06 0.22 -23.63
C GLY A 157 15.12 -0.89 -22.57
N LYS A 158 16.31 -1.51 -22.43
CA LYS A 158 16.60 -2.54 -21.41
C LYS A 158 16.44 -2.06 -19.95
N GLY A 159 16.27 -0.76 -19.72
CA GLY A 159 15.93 -0.22 -18.40
C GLY A 159 14.44 -0.35 -18.04
N PHE A 160 13.57 -0.63 -19.02
CA PHE A 160 12.14 -0.81 -18.77
C PHE A 160 11.82 -2.23 -18.30
N SER A 161 10.92 -2.32 -17.32
CA SER A 161 10.35 -3.59 -16.85
C SER A 161 8.90 -3.36 -16.39
N HIS A 162 8.02 -4.33 -16.66
CA HIS A 162 6.64 -4.31 -16.15
C HIS A 162 6.54 -4.44 -14.64
N LEU A 163 7.57 -4.97 -13.99
CA LEU A 163 7.69 -5.06 -12.53
C LEU A 163 8.72 -4.04 -12.03
N VAL A 164 8.46 -3.45 -10.86
CA VAL A 164 9.42 -2.53 -10.22
C VAL A 164 10.71 -3.30 -9.94
N SER A 165 11.80 -2.84 -10.54
CA SER A 165 13.10 -3.47 -10.35
C SER A 165 13.65 -3.10 -8.98
N THR A 166 14.01 -4.12 -8.18
CA THR A 166 14.61 -3.95 -6.84
C THR A 166 16.13 -4.09 -6.86
N LYS A 167 16.70 -4.56 -7.98
CA LYS A 167 18.15 -4.71 -8.19
C LYS A 167 18.56 -4.00 -9.48
N ARG A 168 19.71 -3.32 -9.44
CA ARG A 168 20.29 -2.69 -10.64
C ARG A 168 20.99 -3.75 -11.49
N LYS A 169 20.57 -3.88 -12.76
CA LYS A 169 21.32 -4.61 -13.79
C LYS A 169 22.47 -3.74 -14.31
N GLU A 170 23.57 -4.34 -14.77
CA GLU A 170 24.70 -3.61 -15.35
C GLU A 170 24.31 -2.78 -16.57
N THR A 171 23.34 -3.28 -17.34
CA THR A 171 22.75 -2.61 -18.51
C THR A 171 21.80 -1.47 -18.15
N HIS A 172 21.39 -1.34 -16.88
CA HIS A 172 20.43 -0.34 -16.45
C HIS A 172 21.12 1.04 -16.34
N LYS A 173 20.80 1.91 -17.30
CA LYS A 173 21.26 3.30 -17.38
C LYS A 173 20.11 4.25 -17.06
N LEU A 174 20.44 5.40 -16.49
CA LEU A 174 19.48 6.46 -16.23
C LEU A 174 19.11 7.17 -17.54
N VAL A 175 17.82 7.19 -17.87
CA VAL A 175 17.29 7.88 -19.06
C VAL A 175 16.61 9.18 -18.63
N THR A 176 17.05 10.30 -19.21
CA THR A 176 16.57 11.66 -18.88
C THR A 176 16.16 12.46 -20.12
N THR A 177 16.25 11.85 -21.30
CA THR A 177 16.00 12.48 -22.61
C THR A 177 14.65 12.04 -23.19
N GLY A 178 14.16 12.74 -24.22
CA GLY A 178 12.89 12.42 -24.87
C GLY A 178 11.71 12.63 -23.93
N VAL A 179 10.77 11.69 -23.84
CA VAL A 179 9.60 11.81 -22.96
C VAL A 179 9.96 11.89 -21.47
N TYR A 180 11.12 11.33 -21.09
CA TYR A 180 11.67 11.44 -19.74
C TYR A 180 12.14 12.87 -19.41
N HIS A 181 12.38 13.74 -20.40
CA HIS A 181 12.67 15.14 -20.13
C HIS A 181 11.48 15.88 -19.50
N PHE A 182 10.24 15.46 -19.81
CA PHE A 182 9.02 16.14 -19.38
C PHE A 182 8.43 15.53 -18.09
N TRP A 183 8.51 14.20 -17.95
CA TRP A 183 8.00 13.49 -16.79
C TRP A 183 8.95 12.36 -16.39
N ARG A 184 9.16 12.15 -15.09
CA ARG A 184 10.06 11.08 -14.63
C ARG A 184 9.52 9.67 -14.85
N HIS A 185 8.19 9.55 -14.89
CA HIS A 185 7.47 8.28 -15.07
C HIS A 185 6.48 8.35 -16.24
N PRO A 186 6.95 8.59 -17.48
CA PRO A 186 6.08 8.80 -18.63
C PRO A 186 5.29 7.54 -19.00
N ALA A 187 5.85 6.34 -18.77
CA ALA A 187 5.13 5.08 -18.99
C ALA A 187 3.86 4.94 -18.11
N TYR A 188 3.93 5.44 -16.87
CA TYR A 188 2.80 5.47 -15.95
C TYR A 188 1.79 6.56 -16.30
N LEU A 189 2.27 7.73 -16.72
CA LEU A 189 1.40 8.77 -17.28
C LEU A 189 0.61 8.25 -18.48
N GLY A 190 1.30 7.63 -19.44
CA GLY A 190 0.68 7.08 -20.63
C GLY A 190 -0.39 6.04 -20.29
N TRP A 191 -0.11 5.16 -19.32
CA TRP A 191 -1.08 4.19 -18.82
C TRP A 191 -2.31 4.81 -18.18
N LEU A 192 -2.13 5.83 -17.33
CA LEU A 192 -3.25 6.50 -16.67
C LEU A 192 -4.15 7.20 -17.68
N LEU A 193 -3.57 7.93 -18.64
CA LEU A 193 -4.32 8.60 -19.69
C LEU A 193 -5.07 7.58 -20.54
N TRP A 194 -4.42 6.47 -20.87
CA TRP A 194 -5.04 5.38 -21.61
C TRP A 194 -6.19 4.75 -20.82
N SER A 195 -5.98 4.35 -19.56
CA SER A 195 -7.01 3.65 -18.78
C SER A 195 -8.24 4.52 -18.54
N VAL A 196 -8.05 5.80 -18.20
CA VAL A 196 -9.14 6.77 -18.02
C VAL A 196 -9.82 7.09 -19.36
N GLY A 197 -9.04 7.21 -20.43
CA GLY A 197 -9.56 7.45 -21.78
C GLY A 197 -10.50 6.34 -22.26
N THR A 198 -10.26 5.07 -21.89
CA THR A 198 -11.17 3.98 -22.26
C THR A 198 -12.59 4.17 -21.72
N GLN A 199 -12.73 4.74 -20.52
CA GLN A 199 -14.02 5.00 -19.89
C GLN A 199 -14.73 6.21 -20.51
N LEU A 200 -13.96 7.20 -21.00
CA LEU A 200 -14.51 8.30 -21.78
C LEU A 200 -14.99 7.85 -23.16
N ILE A 201 -14.31 6.90 -23.83
CA ILE A 201 -14.78 6.31 -25.10
C ILE A 201 -16.17 5.71 -24.92
N LEU A 202 -16.38 4.98 -23.81
CA LEU A 202 -17.66 4.35 -23.47
C LEU A 202 -18.68 5.31 -22.84
N CYS A 203 -18.31 6.57 -22.60
CA CYS A 203 -19.13 7.55 -21.88
C CYS A 203 -19.64 6.99 -20.54
N ASN A 204 -18.79 6.31 -19.77
CA ASN A 204 -19.10 5.68 -18.49
C ASN A 204 -18.78 6.63 -17.32
N PRO A 205 -19.75 7.31 -16.69
CA PRO A 205 -19.47 8.28 -15.63
C PRO A 205 -18.93 7.65 -14.34
N ALA A 206 -19.47 6.52 -13.89
CA ALA A 206 -19.07 5.91 -12.63
C ALA A 206 -17.69 5.25 -12.76
N CYS A 207 -17.48 4.45 -13.81
CA CYS A 207 -16.18 3.87 -14.09
C CYS A 207 -15.13 4.93 -14.45
N PHE A 208 -15.48 6.08 -15.05
CA PHE A 208 -14.51 7.17 -15.23
C PHE A 208 -13.94 7.64 -13.89
N VAL A 209 -14.79 7.90 -12.89
CA VAL A 209 -14.36 8.30 -11.54
C VAL A 209 -13.57 7.17 -10.87
N GLY A 210 -14.08 5.95 -10.93
CA GLY A 210 -13.44 4.76 -10.35
C GLY A 210 -12.05 4.50 -10.93
N TYR A 211 -11.92 4.42 -12.26
CA TYR A 211 -10.65 4.20 -12.94
C TYR A 211 -9.66 5.33 -12.65
N SER A 212 -10.11 6.59 -12.65
CA SER A 212 -9.25 7.74 -12.34
C SER A 212 -8.67 7.65 -10.93
N TYR A 213 -9.51 7.42 -9.92
CA TYR A 213 -9.08 7.37 -8.53
C TYR A 213 -8.21 6.14 -8.23
N VAL A 214 -8.65 4.95 -8.65
CA VAL A 214 -7.94 3.69 -8.37
C VAL A 214 -6.59 3.67 -9.09
N SER A 215 -6.56 4.04 -10.38
CA SER A 215 -5.30 4.08 -11.14
C SER A 215 -4.33 5.12 -10.56
N TRP A 216 -4.82 6.31 -10.19
CA TRP A 216 -3.98 7.33 -9.55
C TRP A 216 -3.41 6.85 -8.21
N LYS A 217 -4.25 6.25 -7.35
CA LYS A 217 -3.82 5.73 -6.05
C LYS A 217 -2.75 4.64 -6.22
N PHE A 218 -2.98 3.69 -7.11
CA PHE A 218 -2.04 2.61 -7.43
C PHE A 218 -0.71 3.16 -7.95
N LEU A 219 -0.74 4.06 -8.92
CA LEU A 219 0.47 4.66 -9.49
C LEU A 219 1.23 5.50 -8.48
N LYS A 220 0.55 6.25 -7.62
CA LYS A 220 1.17 7.05 -6.57
C LYS A 220 2.02 6.18 -5.64
N GLN A 221 1.45 5.07 -5.17
CA GLN A 221 2.17 4.12 -4.30
C GLN A 221 3.36 3.49 -5.03
N ARG A 222 3.13 3.05 -6.27
CA ARG A 222 4.15 2.38 -7.07
C ARG A 222 5.34 3.29 -7.43
N ILE A 223 5.07 4.54 -7.83
CA ILE A 223 6.09 5.55 -8.12
C ILE A 223 6.96 5.82 -6.90
N GLN A 224 6.38 5.94 -5.70
CA GLN A 224 7.15 6.17 -4.47
C GLN A 224 8.16 5.06 -4.20
N ILE A 225 7.73 3.80 -4.35
CA ILE A 225 8.59 2.64 -4.18
C ILE A 225 9.70 2.65 -5.25
N GLU A 226 9.35 2.85 -6.51
CA GLU A 226 10.30 2.82 -7.61
C GLU A 226 11.34 3.95 -7.53
N GLU A 227 10.94 5.17 -7.18
CA GLU A 227 11.89 6.27 -7.00
C GLU A 227 12.90 6.02 -5.88
N SER A 228 12.50 5.28 -4.83
CA SER A 228 13.43 4.88 -3.77
C SER A 228 14.53 3.95 -4.29
N TYR A 229 14.20 3.05 -5.22
CA TYR A 229 15.16 2.16 -5.88
C TYR A 229 15.99 2.90 -6.95
N LEU A 230 15.38 3.78 -7.76
CA LEU A 230 16.11 4.57 -8.76
C LEU A 230 17.18 5.46 -8.12
N VAL A 231 16.88 6.00 -6.95
CA VAL A 231 17.86 6.66 -6.08
C VAL A 231 19.00 5.71 -5.70
N GLN A 232 18.70 4.49 -5.23
CA GLN A 232 19.72 3.52 -4.85
C GLN A 232 20.58 3.12 -6.05
N PHE A 233 19.98 3.07 -7.24
CA PHE A 233 20.65 2.66 -8.47
C PHE A 233 21.59 3.73 -9.00
N PHE A 234 21.16 4.99 -9.02
CA PHE A 234 21.83 6.07 -9.76
C PHE A 234 22.33 7.22 -8.88
N GLY A 235 22.00 7.20 -7.58
CA GLY A 235 22.45 8.19 -6.60
C GLY A 235 22.19 9.63 -7.06
N ASN A 236 23.25 10.43 -7.05
CA ASN A 236 23.19 11.87 -7.33
C ASN A 236 22.75 12.21 -8.76
N GLU A 237 22.91 11.32 -9.74
CA GLU A 237 22.46 11.59 -11.11
C GLU A 237 20.93 11.60 -11.20
N TYR A 238 20.27 10.67 -10.53
CA TYR A 238 18.80 10.64 -10.47
C TYR A 238 18.24 11.79 -9.65
N LEU A 239 18.95 12.18 -8.58
CA LEU A 239 18.59 13.34 -7.77
C LEU A 239 18.56 14.64 -8.58
N LYS A 240 19.62 14.95 -9.33
CA LYS A 240 19.69 16.12 -10.22
C LYS A 240 18.60 16.11 -11.29
N TYR A 241 18.26 14.92 -11.79
CA TYR A 241 17.16 14.75 -12.73
C TYR A 241 15.80 15.02 -12.04
N ARG A 242 15.64 14.54 -10.80
CA ARG A 242 14.45 14.71 -9.99
C ARG A 242 14.11 16.15 -9.66
N GLU A 243 15.12 17.00 -9.45
CA GLU A 243 14.95 18.43 -9.23
C GLU A 243 14.38 19.17 -10.45
N LYS A 244 14.72 18.69 -11.65
CA LYS A 244 14.41 19.39 -12.92
C LYS A 244 13.10 18.93 -13.55
N VAL A 245 12.72 17.67 -13.32
CA VAL A 245 11.61 17.03 -14.04
C VAL A 245 10.56 16.59 -13.04
N PRO A 246 9.27 16.95 -13.18
CA PRO A 246 8.23 16.61 -12.22
C PRO A 246 7.78 15.14 -12.26
N VAL A 247 7.09 14.72 -11.19
CA VAL A 247 6.20 13.54 -11.16
C VAL A 247 4.75 13.98 -11.24
N MET A 248 3.90 13.11 -11.76
CA MET A 248 2.45 13.24 -11.64
C MET A 248 1.99 13.05 -10.17
N GLY A 249 1.52 14.12 -9.53
CA GLY A 249 0.90 14.10 -8.21
C GLY A 249 1.76 14.63 -7.06
N HIS A 250 1.11 15.20 -6.04
CA HIS A 250 1.77 15.73 -4.84
C HIS A 250 2.21 14.63 -3.87
N TYR A 251 3.45 14.76 -3.38
CA TYR A 251 4.03 13.97 -2.29
C TYR A 251 3.76 14.64 -0.94
N ALA A 252 3.65 13.84 0.13
CA ALA A 252 3.59 14.35 1.50
C ALA A 252 4.90 15.04 1.91
N ARG A 253 6.06 14.54 1.46
CA ARG A 253 7.36 15.23 1.53
C ARG A 253 8.36 14.57 0.57
N MET A 254 9.19 15.38 -0.10
CA MET A 254 10.34 14.92 -0.88
C MET A 254 11.63 15.16 -0.09
N LEU A 255 12.56 14.19 -0.08
CA LEU A 255 13.88 14.31 0.53
C LEU A 255 14.78 15.21 -0.31
N THR A 256 15.61 16.04 0.31
CA THR A 256 16.70 16.78 -0.37
C THR A 256 17.86 15.86 -0.76
N ASP A 257 18.72 16.31 -1.67
CA ASP A 257 19.87 15.54 -2.16
C ASP A 257 20.85 15.16 -1.04
N ASP A 258 21.09 16.08 -0.11
CA ASP A 258 21.93 15.85 1.08
C ASP A 258 21.31 14.81 2.03
N GLU A 259 19.99 14.90 2.27
CA GLU A 259 19.26 13.95 3.13
C GLU A 259 19.28 12.54 2.55
N LEU A 260 19.28 12.43 1.22
CA LEU A 260 19.22 11.17 0.51
C LEU A 260 20.61 10.54 0.30
N ALA A 261 21.64 11.35 0.01
CA ALA A 261 23.04 10.92 0.08
C ALA A 261 23.39 10.43 1.48
N LYS A 262 22.88 11.09 2.51
CA LYS A 262 23.05 10.66 3.90
C LYS A 262 22.42 9.29 4.16
N LEU A 263 21.15 9.08 3.81
CA LEU A 263 20.47 7.80 3.99
C LEU A 263 21.13 6.65 3.21
N SER A 264 21.51 6.90 1.95
CA SER A 264 22.12 5.89 1.07
C SER A 264 23.55 5.53 1.46
N SER A 265 24.29 6.46 2.07
CA SER A 265 25.63 6.20 2.62
C SER A 265 25.60 5.52 4.00
N ASP A 266 24.46 5.53 4.69
CA ASP A 266 24.34 4.92 6.01
C ASP A 266 24.33 3.40 5.89
N ARG A 267 25.18 2.75 6.68
CA ARG A 267 25.34 1.29 6.73
C ARG A 267 25.12 0.83 8.16
N SER A 268 24.53 -0.35 8.32
CA SER A 268 24.45 -0.97 9.64
C SER A 268 25.86 -1.15 10.19
N SER A 269 26.13 -0.57 11.35
CA SER A 269 27.44 -0.63 12.02
C SER A 269 27.47 -1.62 13.18
N PHE A 270 26.36 -2.30 13.45
CA PHE A 270 26.22 -3.17 14.62
C PHE A 270 26.42 -4.63 14.23
N ASN A 271 27.31 -5.31 14.93
CA ASN A 271 27.43 -6.76 14.83
C ASN A 271 26.37 -7.47 15.68
N ASN A 272 26.16 -8.77 15.46
CA ASN A 272 25.12 -9.55 16.15
C ASN A 272 25.24 -9.53 17.68
N PHE A 273 26.46 -9.48 18.21
CA PHE A 273 26.69 -9.38 19.66
C PHE A 273 26.22 -8.03 20.22
N GLN A 274 26.57 -6.93 19.55
CA GLN A 274 26.14 -5.58 19.95
C GLN A 274 24.62 -5.42 19.85
N LYS A 275 23.99 -6.01 18.84
CA LYS A 275 22.53 -6.04 18.71
C LYS A 275 21.86 -6.70 19.92
N ARG A 276 22.26 -7.95 20.24
CA ARG A 276 21.74 -8.70 21.39
C ARG A 276 22.02 -8.01 22.72
N LYS A 277 23.18 -7.37 22.86
CA LYS A 277 23.52 -6.60 24.07
C LYS A 277 22.60 -5.39 24.25
N LEU A 278 22.36 -4.62 23.18
CA LEU A 278 21.46 -3.46 23.23
C LEU A 278 20.04 -3.89 23.59
N GLU A 279 19.54 -4.97 22.99
CA GLU A 279 18.23 -5.56 23.32
C GLU A 279 18.14 -5.98 24.79
N ALA A 280 19.17 -6.65 25.31
CA ALA A 280 19.22 -7.06 26.71
C ALA A 280 19.34 -5.87 27.69
N GLU A 281 19.93 -4.75 27.25
CA GLU A 281 20.09 -3.53 28.04
C GLU A 281 18.93 -2.54 27.90
N LEU A 282 17.93 -2.80 27.05
CA LEU A 282 16.77 -1.92 26.86
C LEU A 282 16.07 -1.59 28.18
N GLN A 283 15.89 -2.57 29.08
CA GLN A 283 15.32 -2.32 30.41
C GLN A 283 16.16 -1.33 31.23
N LYS A 284 17.49 -1.44 31.19
CA LYS A 284 18.40 -0.55 31.93
C LYS A 284 18.49 0.85 31.32
N ASN A 285 18.29 0.94 30.01
CA ASN A 285 18.26 2.21 29.28
C ASN A 285 16.95 2.96 29.52
N TRP A 286 15.86 2.23 29.75
CA TRP A 286 14.59 2.78 30.21
C TRP A 286 14.64 3.12 31.71
N ASP A 287 15.30 2.30 32.54
CA ASP A 287 15.40 2.46 34.00
C ASP A 287 16.85 2.35 34.54
N LYS A 288 17.43 3.45 35.03
CA LYS A 288 18.62 3.43 35.92
C LYS A 288 18.18 3.46 37.40
N PRO A 289 18.87 2.75 38.32
CA PRO A 289 18.22 1.75 39.18
C PRO A 289 17.85 2.25 40.58
N HIS A 290 16.85 1.63 41.20
CA HIS A 290 16.89 0.97 42.52
C HIS A 290 15.87 -0.19 42.51
N SER A 291 16.23 -1.32 43.12
CA SER A 291 15.36 -2.50 43.22
C SER A 291 14.36 -2.35 44.36
N SER A 292 13.09 -2.60 44.08
CA SER A 292 12.16 -3.08 45.11
C SER A 292 11.08 -3.93 44.43
N LYS A 293 11.02 -5.21 44.82
CA LYS A 293 9.84 -6.04 44.62
C LYS A 293 8.70 -5.39 45.39
N THR A 294 7.59 -5.13 44.73
CA THR A 294 6.32 -4.83 45.40
C THR A 294 5.30 -5.84 44.93
N ASP A 295 5.09 -6.84 45.79
CA ASP A 295 3.84 -7.60 45.89
C ASP A 295 2.69 -6.60 46.10
N ILE A 296 1.62 -6.72 45.31
CA ILE A 296 0.34 -6.10 45.63
C ILE A 296 -0.76 -7.08 45.23
N GLY A 297 -1.21 -7.87 46.22
CA GLY A 297 -2.60 -8.28 46.27
C GLY A 297 -3.43 -7.10 46.78
N LEU A 298 -4.47 -6.72 46.05
CA LEU A 298 -5.58 -5.92 46.58
C LEU A 298 -6.83 -6.07 45.72
N GLU A 299 -7.76 -6.81 46.33
CA GLU A 299 -9.22 -6.75 46.37
C GLU A 299 -10.10 -6.31 45.19
N LYS A 300 -11.16 -7.12 45.09
CA LYS A 300 -12.26 -7.15 44.13
C LYS A 300 -13.26 -6.01 44.35
N ASN A 301 -13.96 -5.71 43.26
CA ASN A 301 -15.29 -5.07 43.15
C ASN A 301 -15.34 -3.54 43.19
N PHE A 302 -15.29 -2.92 42.00
CA PHE A 302 -15.90 -1.59 41.77
C PHE A 302 -16.77 -1.57 40.49
N GLN A 303 -18.08 -1.45 40.74
CA GLN A 303 -19.22 -1.00 39.92
C GLN A 303 -19.12 -1.02 38.37
N ARG A 304 -19.96 -1.89 37.77
CA ARG A 304 -19.87 -2.42 36.40
C ARG A 304 -20.96 -1.95 35.42
N TYR A 305 -21.38 -0.69 35.44
CA TYR A 305 -22.43 -0.22 34.51
C TYR A 305 -21.98 0.97 33.66
N PHE A 306 -21.94 0.76 32.33
CA PHE A 306 -21.72 1.75 31.25
C PHE A 306 -20.34 2.41 31.10
N ARG A 307 -19.24 1.74 31.46
CA ARG A 307 -17.88 2.25 31.18
C ARG A 307 -17.33 1.70 29.88
N LYS A 308 -16.75 2.59 29.05
CA LYS A 308 -15.90 2.20 27.92
C LYS A 308 -14.51 1.89 28.43
N LEU A 309 -13.94 0.77 28.01
CA LEU A 309 -12.62 0.29 28.42
C LEU A 309 -11.58 0.60 27.34
N LEU A 310 -10.56 1.37 27.70
CA LEU A 310 -9.41 1.66 26.85
C LEU A 310 -8.16 0.97 27.40
N LEU A 311 -7.40 0.32 26.52
CA LEU A 311 -6.04 -0.12 26.82
C LEU A 311 -5.03 0.84 26.16
N GLU A 312 -4.33 1.62 26.98
CA GLU A 312 -3.20 2.45 26.55
C GLU A 312 -1.90 1.64 26.64
N CYS A 313 -1.33 1.31 25.48
CA CYS A 313 -0.06 0.58 25.39
C CYS A 313 1.12 1.55 25.25
N GLY A 314 2.03 1.53 26.23
CA GLY A 314 3.16 2.48 26.29
C GLY A 314 2.75 3.84 26.82
N CYS A 315 2.13 3.88 27.99
CA CYS A 315 1.48 5.09 28.49
C CYS A 315 2.43 6.24 28.85
N GLY A 316 3.72 5.96 29.03
CA GLY A 316 4.71 6.94 29.44
C GLY A 316 4.28 7.68 30.71
N VAL A 317 4.39 9.01 30.70
CA VAL A 317 4.00 9.88 31.83
C VAL A 317 2.51 10.22 31.87
N GLY A 318 1.69 9.64 30.98
CA GLY A 318 0.24 9.83 30.98
C GLY A 318 -0.29 11.04 30.19
N ASN A 319 0.49 11.59 29.26
CA ASN A 319 0.07 12.75 28.44
C ASN A 319 -1.19 12.52 27.60
N LEU A 320 -1.52 11.25 27.29
CA LEU A 320 -2.77 10.89 26.63
C LEU A 320 -3.89 10.53 27.64
N ILE A 321 -3.52 9.92 28.77
CA ILE A 321 -4.46 9.45 29.80
C ILE A 321 -5.30 10.60 30.35
N PHE A 322 -4.66 11.64 30.90
CA PHE A 322 -5.39 12.66 31.67
C PHE A 322 -6.34 13.50 30.82
N PRO A 323 -5.94 13.99 29.62
CA PRO A 323 -6.88 14.69 28.73
C PRO A 323 -8.07 13.82 28.30
N LEU A 324 -7.86 12.51 28.10
CA LEU A 324 -8.95 11.60 27.75
C LEU A 324 -9.93 11.39 28.91
N LEU A 325 -9.44 11.29 30.15
CA LEU A 325 -10.29 11.15 31.34
C LEU A 325 -11.07 12.43 31.64
N GLU A 326 -10.52 13.59 31.31
CA GLU A 326 -11.21 14.88 31.38
C GLU A 326 -12.35 14.96 30.34
N TYR A 327 -12.06 14.59 29.09
CA TYR A 327 -13.02 14.68 28.00
C TYR A 327 -14.09 13.57 28.03
N PHE A 328 -13.75 12.38 28.54
CA PHE A 328 -14.65 11.22 28.62
C PHE A 328 -14.78 10.72 30.08
N PRO A 329 -15.71 11.29 30.87
CA PRO A 329 -15.84 10.98 32.30
C PRO A 329 -16.19 9.52 32.62
N HIS A 330 -16.78 8.80 31.67
CA HIS A 330 -17.17 7.39 31.78
C HIS A 330 -16.12 6.41 31.21
N LEU A 331 -14.96 6.91 30.78
CA LEU A 331 -13.87 6.07 30.31
C LEU A 331 -13.12 5.47 31.50
N PHE A 332 -12.74 4.20 31.38
CA PHE A 332 -11.76 3.56 32.25
C PHE A 332 -10.54 3.14 31.42
N ILE A 333 -9.35 3.43 31.92
CA ILE A 333 -8.09 3.21 31.20
C ILE A 333 -7.24 2.17 31.93
N TYR A 334 -6.95 1.06 31.25
CA TYR A 334 -5.82 0.20 31.57
C TYR A 334 -4.58 0.80 30.91
N ALA A 335 -3.60 1.24 31.70
CA ALA A 335 -2.41 1.90 31.19
C ALA A 335 -1.19 1.04 31.45
N CYS A 336 -0.53 0.56 30.40
CA CYS A 336 0.67 -0.25 30.56
C CYS A 336 1.91 0.44 30.03
N ASP A 337 3.03 0.21 30.70
CA ASP A 337 4.34 0.64 30.24
C ASP A 337 5.40 -0.36 30.68
N PHE A 338 6.45 -0.46 29.90
CA PHE A 338 7.60 -1.31 30.21
C PHE A 338 8.45 -0.74 31.37
N SER A 339 8.41 0.58 31.58
CA SER A 339 9.10 1.27 32.67
C SER A 339 8.23 1.44 33.91
N LEU A 340 8.72 0.97 35.05
CA LEU A 340 8.10 1.25 36.35
C LEU A 340 8.06 2.75 36.66
N ARG A 341 9.05 3.51 36.16
CA ARG A 341 9.11 4.96 36.35
C ARG A 341 7.97 5.68 35.62
N ALA A 342 7.63 5.26 34.41
CA ALA A 342 6.48 5.77 33.67
C ALA A 342 5.19 5.56 34.48
N ILE A 343 4.98 4.35 35.00
CA ILE A 343 3.85 4.01 35.87
C ILE A 343 3.81 4.88 37.13
N ASN A 344 4.96 5.11 37.78
CA ASN A 344 5.04 5.99 38.94
C ASN A 344 4.73 7.46 38.60
N TYR A 345 5.08 7.94 37.42
CA TYR A 345 4.69 9.28 36.96
C TYR A 345 3.18 9.40 36.75
N VAL A 346 2.54 8.37 36.19
CA VAL A 346 1.08 8.35 36.08
C VAL A 346 0.44 8.39 37.47
N LYS A 347 0.91 7.57 38.41
CA LYS A 347 0.35 7.49 39.78
C LYS A 347 0.58 8.76 40.61
N SER A 348 1.65 9.52 40.33
CA SER A 348 1.99 10.75 41.08
C SER A 348 1.39 12.02 40.47
N ASN A 349 0.69 11.92 39.34
CA ASN A 349 0.01 13.06 38.74
C ASN A 349 -1.19 13.49 39.60
N GLU A 350 -1.38 14.80 39.77
CA GLU A 350 -2.49 15.36 40.57
C GLU A 350 -3.88 14.98 40.04
N SER A 351 -4.00 14.69 38.75
CA SER A 351 -5.25 14.28 38.09
C SER A 351 -5.47 12.76 38.10
N PHE A 352 -4.61 12.00 38.78
CA PHE A 352 -4.75 10.54 38.88
C PHE A 352 -5.93 10.15 39.77
N ASP A 353 -6.79 9.30 39.24
CA ASP A 353 -7.91 8.70 39.96
C ASP A 353 -7.89 7.18 39.72
N GLU A 354 -7.62 6.42 40.78
CA GLU A 354 -7.58 4.95 40.77
C GLU A 354 -8.91 4.31 40.34
N LYS A 355 -10.03 5.06 40.45
CA LYS A 355 -11.34 4.61 39.98
C LYS A 355 -11.50 4.75 38.48
N LYS A 356 -10.60 5.45 37.79
CA LYS A 356 -10.66 5.73 36.34
C LYS A 356 -9.47 5.20 35.56
N CYS A 357 -8.34 4.95 36.22
CA CYS A 357 -7.13 4.47 35.56
C CYS A 357 -6.43 3.40 36.41
N PHE A 358 -6.06 2.29 35.77
CA PHE A 358 -5.24 1.24 36.36
C PHE A 358 -3.88 1.16 35.63
N PRO A 359 -2.83 1.81 36.16
CA PRO A 359 -1.50 1.77 35.58
C PRO A 359 -0.66 0.60 36.11
N PHE A 360 -0.06 -0.18 35.20
CA PHE A 360 0.71 -1.39 35.53
C PHE A 360 1.94 -1.59 34.64
N VAL A 361 2.97 -2.25 35.17
CA VAL A 361 4.18 -2.58 34.41
C VAL A 361 3.92 -3.78 33.51
N CYS A 362 4.30 -3.71 32.24
CA CYS A 362 4.12 -4.79 31.28
C CYS A 362 5.16 -4.71 30.15
N ASP A 363 5.95 -5.77 29.98
CA ASP A 363 6.70 -6.03 28.74
C ASP A 363 5.75 -6.65 27.71
N LEU A 364 5.14 -5.82 26.86
CA LEU A 364 4.20 -6.29 25.83
C LEU A 364 4.78 -7.33 24.87
N THR A 365 6.10 -7.47 24.80
CA THR A 365 6.79 -8.47 23.96
C THR A 365 6.84 -9.85 24.60
N LYS A 366 6.63 -9.97 25.92
CA LYS A 366 6.76 -11.22 26.69
C LYS A 366 5.56 -11.51 27.61
N ASP A 367 5.09 -10.51 28.33
CA ASP A 367 4.08 -10.66 29.37
C ASP A 367 2.68 -10.75 28.75
N SER A 368 1.87 -11.73 29.15
CA SER A 368 0.48 -11.82 28.71
C SER A 368 -0.37 -10.72 29.35
N VAL A 369 -0.87 -9.76 28.56
CA VAL A 369 -1.74 -8.68 29.06
C VAL A 369 -2.98 -9.25 29.74
N LYS A 370 -3.51 -10.35 29.21
CA LYS A 370 -4.67 -11.08 29.77
C LYS A 370 -4.47 -11.52 31.22
N ASN A 371 -3.22 -11.75 31.66
CA ASN A 371 -2.92 -12.16 33.03
C ASN A 371 -2.78 -10.96 33.98
N LEU A 372 -2.63 -9.75 33.43
CA LEU A 372 -2.37 -8.51 34.17
C LEU A 372 -3.62 -7.65 34.32
N ILE A 373 -4.58 -7.78 33.40
CA ILE A 373 -5.89 -7.14 33.50
C ILE A 373 -6.96 -8.21 33.71
N ASN A 374 -7.80 -8.02 34.73
CA ASN A 374 -8.88 -8.96 35.07
C ASN A 374 -10.08 -8.91 34.10
N GLU A 375 -9.95 -8.22 32.97
CA GLU A 375 -11.01 -8.05 31.99
C GLU A 375 -10.52 -8.49 30.61
N THR A 376 -11.26 -9.42 30.02
CA THR A 376 -11.28 -9.65 28.58
C THR A 376 -12.48 -8.87 28.04
N ASP A 377 -12.35 -8.16 26.91
CA ASP A 377 -13.35 -7.28 26.27
C ASP A 377 -13.07 -5.77 26.31
N VAL A 378 -11.80 -5.39 26.14
CA VAL A 378 -11.39 -3.99 25.95
C VAL A 378 -12.05 -3.42 24.69
N ASP A 379 -12.70 -2.24 24.80
CA ASP A 379 -13.42 -1.59 23.69
C ASP A 379 -12.48 -0.95 22.66
N MET A 380 -11.38 -0.37 23.12
CA MET A 380 -10.45 0.43 22.32
C MET A 380 -9.02 0.22 22.80
N CYS A 381 -8.06 0.37 21.90
CA CYS A 381 -6.64 0.39 22.25
C CYS A 381 -5.92 1.53 21.54
N THR A 382 -4.92 2.09 22.19
CA THR A 382 -4.05 3.16 21.70
C THR A 382 -2.60 2.71 21.79
N MET A 383 -1.87 2.91 20.69
CA MET A 383 -0.43 2.65 20.56
C MET A 383 0.22 3.91 19.98
N ILE A 384 0.65 4.83 20.85
CA ILE A 384 1.12 6.15 20.45
C ILE A 384 2.61 6.28 20.76
N PHE A 385 3.43 6.35 19.71
CA PHE A 385 4.89 6.33 19.77
C PHE A 385 5.47 5.10 20.49
N LEU A 386 4.73 3.99 20.44
CA LEU A 386 5.10 2.71 21.05
C LEU A 386 5.86 1.83 20.06
N LEU A 387 5.27 1.55 18.89
CA LEU A 387 5.78 0.49 18.01
C LEU A 387 7.14 0.84 17.46
N SER A 388 7.42 2.13 17.26
CA SER A 388 8.75 2.60 16.83
C SER A 388 9.86 2.38 17.85
N ALA A 389 9.53 2.15 19.13
CA ALA A 389 10.50 1.86 20.17
C ALA A 389 10.77 0.36 20.35
N ILE A 390 10.06 -0.51 19.61
CA ILE A 390 10.15 -1.96 19.69
C ILE A 390 10.91 -2.49 18.46
N HIS A 391 11.75 -3.51 18.66
CA HIS A 391 12.41 -4.17 17.52
C HIS A 391 11.35 -4.76 16.57
N PRO A 392 11.44 -4.55 15.23
CA PRO A 392 10.39 -4.95 14.29
C PRO A 392 9.96 -6.42 14.38
N GLU A 393 10.91 -7.32 14.67
CA GLU A 393 10.65 -8.76 14.84
C GLU A 393 9.73 -9.08 16.05
N ASN A 394 9.69 -8.21 17.05
CA ASN A 394 8.90 -8.40 18.27
C ASN A 394 7.50 -7.75 18.18
N ILE A 395 7.27 -6.85 17.22
CA ILE A 395 5.98 -6.17 17.04
C ILE A 395 4.83 -7.17 16.82
N PRO A 396 4.96 -8.25 16.01
CA PRO A 396 3.90 -9.25 15.87
C PRO A 396 3.47 -9.88 17.20
N ALA A 397 4.40 -10.13 18.13
CA ALA A 397 4.08 -10.67 19.44
C ALA A 397 3.21 -9.69 20.25
N VAL A 398 3.57 -8.40 20.24
CA VAL A 398 2.79 -7.31 20.87
C VAL A 398 1.37 -7.27 20.30
N LEU A 399 1.24 -7.28 18.96
CA LEU A 399 -0.06 -7.22 18.29
C LEU A 399 -0.94 -8.41 18.65
N ARG A 400 -0.39 -9.64 18.68
CA ARG A 400 -1.14 -10.84 19.10
C ARG A 400 -1.54 -10.79 20.57
N ASN A 401 -0.67 -10.27 21.42
CA ASN A 401 -0.93 -10.16 22.85
C ASN A 401 -2.09 -9.20 23.14
N VAL A 402 -2.09 -8.03 22.50
CA VAL A 402 -3.20 -7.06 22.59
C VAL A 402 -4.49 -7.63 21.99
N PHE A 403 -4.40 -8.33 20.85
CA PHE A 403 -5.57 -8.93 20.18
C PHE A 403 -6.40 -9.83 21.11
N LYS A 404 -5.74 -10.53 22.05
CA LYS A 404 -6.39 -11.47 22.99
C LYS A 404 -7.32 -10.80 23.99
N VAL A 405 -7.11 -9.53 24.32
CA VAL A 405 -7.92 -8.80 25.32
C VAL A 405 -8.97 -7.88 24.71
N LEU A 406 -8.86 -7.59 23.40
CA LEU A 406 -9.83 -6.80 22.66
C LEU A 406 -11.14 -7.55 22.44
N LYS A 407 -12.27 -6.86 22.55
CA LYS A 407 -13.57 -7.41 22.11
C LYS A 407 -13.68 -7.43 20.58
N ALA A 408 -14.61 -8.23 20.05
CA ALA A 408 -14.96 -8.17 18.64
C ALA A 408 -15.45 -6.75 18.25
N GLY A 409 -14.95 -6.23 17.13
CA GLY A 409 -15.21 -4.86 16.69
C GLY A 409 -14.43 -3.76 17.42
N ALA A 410 -13.55 -4.10 18.39
CA ALA A 410 -12.71 -3.12 19.07
C ALA A 410 -11.78 -2.40 18.10
N VAL A 411 -11.56 -1.10 18.32
CA VAL A 411 -10.73 -0.26 17.45
C VAL A 411 -9.37 0.00 18.08
N VAL A 412 -8.31 -0.14 17.29
CA VAL A 412 -6.93 0.17 17.67
C VAL A 412 -6.45 1.40 16.92
N PHE A 413 -6.05 2.42 17.66
CA PHE A 413 -5.46 3.65 17.13
C PHE A 413 -3.95 3.60 17.27
N VAL A 414 -3.25 3.86 16.17
CA VAL A 414 -1.79 3.81 16.10
C VAL A 414 -1.27 5.15 15.62
N ARG A 415 -0.22 5.65 16.26
CA ARG A 415 0.52 6.81 15.75
C ARG A 415 2.00 6.63 16.04
N ASP A 416 2.83 6.68 15.01
CA ASP A 416 4.27 6.47 15.14
C ASP A 416 5.07 7.32 14.14
N TYR A 417 6.40 7.15 14.09
CA TYR A 417 7.23 7.86 13.12
C TYR A 417 7.05 7.30 11.71
N GLY A 418 6.80 8.19 10.75
CA GLY A 418 6.75 7.83 9.34
C GLY A 418 8.13 7.88 8.69
N LEU A 419 8.33 7.11 7.63
CA LEU A 419 9.52 7.22 6.78
C LEU A 419 9.78 8.66 6.38
N PHE A 420 11.07 9.01 6.33
CA PHE A 420 11.58 10.30 5.92
C PHE A 420 11.22 11.45 6.88
N ASP A 421 10.76 11.13 8.09
CA ASP A 421 10.70 12.11 9.17
C ASP A 421 12.08 12.73 9.37
N HIS A 422 12.12 14.02 9.65
CA HIS A 422 13.41 14.68 9.88
C HIS A 422 14.17 14.08 11.07
N ALA A 423 13.51 13.42 12.04
CA ALA A 423 14.24 12.68 13.07
C ALA A 423 15.08 11.53 12.49
N GLN A 424 14.56 10.81 11.48
CA GLN A 424 15.29 9.75 10.77
C GLN A 424 16.56 10.32 10.13
N LEU A 425 16.40 11.45 9.45
CA LEU A 425 17.46 12.09 8.66
C LEU A 425 18.56 12.71 9.51
N ARG A 426 18.33 12.90 10.81
CA ARG A 426 19.32 13.47 11.73
C ARG A 426 20.20 12.45 12.43
N PHE A 427 19.88 11.15 12.38
CA PHE A 427 20.77 10.15 12.97
C PHE A 427 22.18 10.27 12.41
N GLY A 428 23.18 10.19 13.29
CA GLY A 428 24.59 10.19 12.91
C GLY A 428 25.01 8.83 12.36
N ARG A 429 26.18 8.79 11.71
CA ARG A 429 26.77 7.52 11.26
C ARG A 429 26.88 6.53 12.43
N GLY A 430 26.61 5.28 12.13
CA GLY A 430 26.70 4.19 13.09
C GLY A 430 25.57 4.14 14.12
N LYS A 431 24.46 4.84 13.86
CA LYS A 431 23.21 4.71 14.63
C LYS A 431 22.17 3.82 13.96
N LYS A 432 22.34 3.52 12.67
CA LYS A 432 21.48 2.57 11.95
C LYS A 432 21.77 1.14 12.41
N MET A 433 20.78 0.49 12.98
CA MET A 433 20.85 -0.90 13.42
C MET A 433 20.46 -1.83 12.28
N GLU A 434 19.32 -1.54 11.65
CA GLU A 434 18.77 -2.29 10.51
C GLU A 434 18.07 -1.32 9.55
N GLU A 435 17.46 -1.84 8.49
CA GLU A 435 16.72 -0.98 7.56
C GLU A 435 15.57 -0.29 8.30
N ASN A 436 15.53 1.04 8.21
CA ASN A 436 14.60 1.90 8.93
C ASN A 436 14.64 1.84 10.47
N LEU A 437 15.55 1.07 11.09
CA LEU A 437 15.71 0.95 12.54
C LEU A 437 16.99 1.65 13.02
N TYR A 438 16.85 2.57 13.98
CA TYR A 438 17.95 3.35 14.52
C TYR A 438 18.01 3.29 16.05
N VAL A 439 19.21 3.45 16.61
CA VAL A 439 19.46 3.53 18.05
C VAL A 439 19.69 4.98 18.46
N ARG A 440 18.93 5.45 19.45
CA ARG A 440 19.04 6.78 20.05
C ARG A 440 20.28 6.90 20.94
N GLN A 441 20.55 8.11 21.42
CA GLN A 441 21.70 8.36 22.32
C GLN A 441 21.52 7.72 23.69
N ASP A 442 20.28 7.60 24.16
CA ASP A 442 19.89 6.92 25.40
C ASP A 442 19.83 5.39 25.27
N GLY A 443 20.13 4.84 24.08
CA GLY A 443 20.12 3.40 23.83
C GLY A 443 18.74 2.83 23.48
N THR A 444 17.70 3.66 23.37
CA THR A 444 16.36 3.25 22.90
C THR A 444 16.27 3.18 21.39
N PHE A 445 15.25 2.51 20.85
CA PHE A 445 15.07 2.36 19.41
C PHE A 445 14.17 3.44 18.79
N ALA A 446 14.32 3.61 17.47
CA ALA A 446 13.49 4.43 16.63
C ALA A 446 13.35 3.76 15.26
N TYR A 447 12.23 3.08 15.05
CA TYR A 447 11.82 2.55 13.75
C TYR A 447 10.92 3.54 13.00
N PHE A 448 11.08 3.62 11.68
CA PHE A 448 10.32 4.53 10.82
C PHE A 448 9.47 3.73 9.82
N PHE A 449 8.15 3.89 9.88
CA PHE A 449 7.21 3.03 9.17
C PHE A 449 6.85 3.56 7.77
N SER A 450 6.74 2.63 6.81
CA SER A 450 5.93 2.82 5.61
C SER A 450 4.45 2.55 5.90
N GLU A 451 3.55 3.15 5.11
CA GLU A 451 2.12 2.81 5.17
C GLU A 451 1.90 1.32 4.95
N ASP A 452 2.59 0.72 3.98
CA ASP A 452 2.50 -0.72 3.68
C ASP A 452 3.06 -1.61 4.78
N ALA A 453 4.18 -1.22 5.40
CA ALA A 453 4.77 -1.98 6.50
C ALA A 453 3.82 -2.02 7.70
N LEU A 454 3.24 -0.87 8.06
CA LEU A 454 2.29 -0.81 9.18
C LEU A 454 1.00 -1.58 8.87
N ARG A 455 0.44 -1.41 7.66
CA ARG A 455 -0.72 -2.17 7.17
C ARG A 455 -0.48 -3.67 7.27
N LYS A 456 0.63 -4.14 6.68
CA LYS A 456 0.96 -5.56 6.64
C LYS A 456 1.10 -6.15 8.05
N LEU A 457 1.78 -5.44 8.97
CA LEU A 457 1.94 -5.89 10.36
C LEU A 457 0.60 -6.15 11.05
N PHE A 458 -0.37 -5.25 10.90
CA PHE A 458 -1.68 -5.43 11.53
C PHE A 458 -2.52 -6.51 10.85
N VAL A 459 -2.59 -6.50 9.52
CA VAL A 459 -3.39 -7.48 8.75
C VAL A 459 -2.88 -8.91 8.97
N ASP A 460 -1.56 -9.13 8.94
CA ASP A 460 -0.95 -10.44 9.20
C ASP A 460 -1.24 -10.96 10.62
N ASN A 461 -1.54 -10.07 11.57
CA ASN A 461 -1.85 -10.43 12.96
C ASN A 461 -3.37 -10.39 13.25
N GLY A 462 -4.21 -10.47 12.22
CA GLY A 462 -5.65 -10.72 12.34
C GLY A 462 -6.52 -9.48 12.50
N TYR A 463 -5.98 -8.28 12.30
CA TYR A 463 -6.74 -7.03 12.32
C TYR A 463 -7.25 -6.66 10.93
N GLU A 464 -8.39 -5.96 10.87
CA GLU A 464 -8.89 -5.29 9.67
C GLU A 464 -8.40 -3.84 9.63
N GLU A 465 -7.91 -3.40 8.46
CA GLU A 465 -7.55 -1.99 8.25
C GLU A 465 -8.82 -1.15 8.04
N LEU A 466 -8.98 -0.10 8.85
CA LEU A 466 -9.95 0.96 8.59
C LEU A 466 -9.30 2.13 7.86
N SER A 467 -8.10 2.55 8.30
CA SER A 467 -7.29 3.55 7.58
C SER A 467 -5.82 3.50 7.98
N VAL A 468 -4.92 3.77 7.05
CA VAL A 468 -3.51 4.07 7.32
C VAL A 468 -3.08 5.22 6.42
N SER A 469 -2.49 6.27 7.01
CA SER A 469 -2.00 7.41 6.25
C SER A 469 -0.85 8.14 6.94
N TYR A 470 -0.02 8.80 6.16
CA TYR A 470 0.93 9.80 6.67
C TYR A 470 0.25 11.10 7.08
N ILE A 471 0.69 11.62 8.22
CA ILE A 471 0.37 12.96 8.71
C ILE A 471 1.65 13.78 8.72
N THR A 472 1.61 14.91 8.01
CA THR A 472 2.72 15.85 7.97
C THR A 472 2.45 17.04 8.87
N ASN A 473 3.48 17.50 9.58
CA ASN A 473 3.43 18.71 10.39
C ASN A 473 4.74 19.48 10.22
N LYS A 474 4.83 20.71 10.75
CA LYS A 474 6.05 21.49 10.81
C LYS A 474 6.37 21.82 12.27
N THR A 475 7.60 21.54 12.70
CA THR A 475 8.12 22.05 13.98
C THR A 475 8.95 23.29 13.70
N ILE A 476 8.55 24.42 14.26
CA ILE A 476 9.26 25.70 14.11
C ILE A 476 10.10 25.94 15.36
N ASN A 477 11.42 25.84 15.24
CA ASN A 477 12.34 26.29 16.28
C ASN A 477 12.68 27.76 16.06
N ARG A 478 11.89 28.65 16.66
CA ARG A 478 12.05 30.12 16.53
C ARG A 478 13.43 30.61 17.01
N LYS A 479 14.04 29.97 18.01
CA LYS A 479 15.37 30.33 18.52
C LYS A 479 16.50 30.02 17.52
N LYS A 480 16.33 29.02 16.65
CA LYS A 480 17.31 28.62 15.64
C LYS A 480 16.91 29.01 14.21
N ASN A 481 15.80 29.76 14.06
CA ASN A 481 15.16 30.04 12.78
C ASN A 481 15.06 28.81 11.86
N LEU A 482 14.70 27.66 12.44
CA LEU A 482 14.71 26.37 11.76
C LEU A 482 13.29 25.82 11.68
N GLU A 483 12.79 25.65 10.46
CA GLU A 483 11.54 24.96 10.18
C GLU A 483 11.81 23.51 9.78
N VAL A 484 11.21 22.59 10.52
CA VAL A 484 11.52 21.17 10.40
C VAL A 484 10.26 20.41 10.03
N PRO A 485 10.16 19.85 8.82
CA PRO A 485 9.05 18.97 8.46
C PRO A 485 9.08 17.70 9.32
N ARG A 486 7.93 17.34 9.86
CA ARG A 486 7.69 16.13 10.63
C ARG A 486 6.73 15.22 9.89
N ILE A 487 7.06 13.93 9.85
CA ILE A 487 6.22 12.90 9.25
C ILE A 487 5.89 11.88 10.31
N PHE A 488 4.60 11.73 10.57
CA PHE A 488 4.04 10.70 11.42
C PHE A 488 3.21 9.76 10.56
N ILE A 489 3.12 8.51 10.95
CA ILE A 489 2.12 7.59 10.42
C ILE A 489 0.97 7.51 11.41
N GLN A 490 -0.26 7.48 10.91
CA GLN A 490 -1.45 7.21 11.70
C GLN A 490 -2.21 6.04 11.11
N GLY A 491 -2.51 5.06 11.93
CA GLY A 491 -3.28 3.86 11.59
C GLY A 491 -4.52 3.75 12.47
N THR A 492 -5.59 3.21 11.90
CA THR A 492 -6.80 2.79 12.61
C THR A 492 -7.17 1.40 12.12
N PHE A 493 -7.18 0.46 13.05
CA PHE A 493 -7.43 -0.95 12.79
C PHE A 493 -8.57 -1.45 13.66
N GLN A 494 -9.18 -2.56 13.28
CA GLN A 494 -10.29 -3.14 14.00
C GLN A 494 -10.06 -4.64 14.22
N LYS A 495 -10.41 -5.14 15.41
CA LYS A 495 -10.57 -6.58 15.60
C LYS A 495 -11.85 -7.01 14.88
N PRO A 496 -11.80 -7.98 13.96
CA PRO A 496 -12.96 -8.41 13.19
C PRO A 496 -14.16 -8.73 14.09
N TYR A 497 -15.38 -8.46 13.60
CA TYR A 497 -16.57 -9.06 14.20
C TYR A 497 -16.51 -10.57 13.98
N SER A 498 -16.71 -11.36 15.04
CA SER A 498 -16.78 -12.82 14.92
C SER A 498 -17.91 -13.20 13.97
N ARG A 499 -17.56 -13.63 12.74
CA ARG A 499 -18.41 -14.53 11.96
C ARG A 499 -18.40 -15.87 12.70
N ASN A 500 -19.56 -16.53 12.79
CA ASN A 500 -19.73 -17.83 13.46
C ASN A 500 -18.51 -18.76 13.28
N ASN A 501 -18.06 -19.31 14.41
CA ASN A 501 -17.01 -20.30 14.66
C ASN A 501 -16.41 -20.99 13.42
N ASP A 502 -15.08 -20.85 13.23
CA ASP A 502 -14.19 -21.87 12.64
C ASP A 502 -12.68 -21.48 12.66
N TYR A 503 -12.29 -20.30 13.14
CA TYR A 503 -10.89 -19.84 13.10
C TYR A 503 -10.05 -20.08 14.37
N VAL A 504 -10.61 -20.67 15.43
CA VAL A 504 -9.87 -20.86 16.70
C VAL A 504 -8.87 -22.02 16.63
N ASP A 505 -9.04 -23.01 15.74
CA ASP A 505 -8.22 -24.23 15.74
C ASP A 505 -6.89 -24.15 14.95
N LYS A 506 -6.57 -23.00 14.32
CA LYS A 506 -5.34 -22.90 13.51
C LYS A 506 -4.13 -22.35 14.24
N PHE A 507 -4.28 -21.76 15.42
CA PHE A 507 -3.19 -21.09 16.13
C PHE A 507 -2.54 -21.91 17.24
N ASP A 508 -3.20 -22.96 17.75
CA ASP A 508 -2.62 -23.84 18.78
C ASP A 508 -1.73 -24.96 18.20
N ASN A 509 -1.77 -25.20 16.88
CA ASN A 509 -1.02 -26.28 16.23
C ASN A 509 0.38 -25.88 15.71
N LEU A 510 0.81 -24.62 15.87
CA LEU A 510 2.10 -24.13 15.38
C LEU A 510 3.19 -24.00 16.47
N SER A 511 2.91 -24.37 17.71
CA SER A 511 3.87 -24.28 18.83
C SER A 511 4.39 -25.63 19.35
N LEU A 512 4.22 -26.73 18.61
CA LEU A 512 4.58 -28.09 19.08
C LEU A 512 5.53 -28.89 18.15
N GLN A 513 6.22 -28.29 17.18
CA GLN A 513 7.10 -29.04 16.27
C GLN A 513 8.61 -28.77 16.33
N ASP A 514 9.13 -27.89 17.20
CA ASP A 514 10.57 -27.57 17.21
C ASP A 514 11.38 -28.12 18.40
N HIS A 515 10.93 -29.22 19.03
CA HIS A 515 11.76 -29.95 19.98
C HIS A 515 11.54 -31.46 19.89
N THR A 516 12.18 -32.13 18.94
CA THR A 516 12.70 -33.49 19.15
C THR A 516 13.83 -33.82 18.16
N ASN A 517 14.94 -34.32 18.72
CA ASN A 517 15.99 -35.16 18.12
C ASN A 517 17.24 -34.50 17.51
N GLU A 518 18.10 -33.99 18.40
CA GLU A 518 19.51 -34.41 18.41
C GLU A 518 19.62 -35.73 19.18
N GLN A 519 20.04 -36.82 18.51
CA GLN A 519 20.87 -37.94 19.01
C GLN A 519 20.74 -39.16 18.08
N ILE A 520 21.73 -39.31 17.19
CA ILE A 520 22.54 -40.50 16.81
C ILE A 520 23.27 -40.16 15.51
#